data_AF-A0A2U0S884-F1
#
_entry.id   AF-A0A2U0S884-F1
#
_cell.length_a   1.000
_cell.length_b   1.000
_cell.length_c   1.000
_cell.angle_alpha   90.00
_cell.angle_beta   90.00
_cell.angle_gamma   90.00
#
_symmetry.space_group_name_H-M   'P 1'
#
loop_
_entity.id
_entity.type
_entity.pdbx_description
1 polymer ?
#
loop_
_entity_poly.entity_id
_entity_poly.type
_entity_poly.pdbx_seq_one_letter_code
_entity_poly.pdbx_strand_id
1 'polypeptide(L)'
;MSEEKMNLEELAQKVDELLSLLKVISGDLTEVSKSLKTVTGTAAPPVTSVVTSEKNRDINAVKQAFSSELAGMLLFEDGGKFIIVKPRRFLGSDNFAKIASIVRDLGGEYVSAGRNSHFNVPKVVG
;
A
#
# COMPACT_ATOMS: atom_id res chain seq x y z
N MET A 1 -23.43 -4.79 -41.15
CA MET A 1 -22.83 -3.79 -40.24
C MET A 1 -23.68 -3.68 -38.95
N SER A 2 -23.93 -4.79 -38.25
CA SER A 2 -24.83 -4.79 -37.07
C SER A 2 -24.31 -5.62 -35.89
N GLU A 3 -23.18 -6.31 -36.03
CA GLU A 3 -22.66 -7.27 -35.04
C GLU A 3 -21.75 -6.60 -34.00
N GLU A 4 -21.14 -5.46 -34.33
CA GLU A 4 -20.17 -4.78 -33.45
C GLU A 4 -20.85 -3.93 -32.34
N LYS A 5 -22.09 -3.49 -32.54
CA LYS A 5 -22.78 -2.62 -31.57
C LYS A 5 -23.31 -3.35 -30.34
N MET A 6 -23.79 -4.58 -30.49
CA MET A 6 -24.28 -5.39 -29.36
C MET A 6 -23.17 -5.68 -28.34
N ASN A 7 -21.94 -5.92 -28.82
CA ASN A 7 -20.77 -6.15 -27.97
C ASN A 7 -20.41 -4.94 -27.09
N LEU A 8 -20.64 -3.72 -27.57
CA LEU A 8 -20.29 -2.51 -26.81
C LEU A 8 -21.26 -2.28 -25.65
N GLU A 9 -22.55 -2.52 -25.87
CA GLU A 9 -23.58 -2.41 -24.83
C GLU A 9 -23.40 -3.51 -23.77
N GLU A 10 -23.11 -4.75 -24.19
CA GLU A 10 -22.79 -5.85 -23.26
C GLU A 10 -21.51 -5.59 -22.48
N LEU A 11 -20.49 -4.99 -23.11
CA LEU A 11 -19.24 -4.63 -22.44
C LEU A 11 -19.47 -3.52 -21.42
N ALA A 12 -20.27 -2.51 -21.76
CA ALA A 12 -20.66 -1.46 -20.82
C ALA A 12 -21.40 -2.05 -19.60
N GLN A 13 -22.35 -2.95 -19.86
CA GLN A 13 -23.11 -3.63 -18.79
C GLN A 13 -22.19 -4.47 -17.88
N LYS A 14 -21.22 -5.19 -18.45
CA LYS A 14 -20.20 -5.92 -17.67
C LYS A 14 -19.31 -4.98 -16.84
N VAL A 15 -18.96 -3.80 -17.36
CA VAL A 15 -18.16 -2.81 -16.62
C VAL A 15 -18.94 -2.27 -15.43
N ASP A 16 -20.22 -1.95 -15.59
CA ASP A 16 -21.07 -1.52 -14.47
C ASP A 16 -21.26 -2.62 -13.41
N GLU A 17 -21.40 -3.87 -13.84
CA GLU A 17 -21.49 -5.02 -12.93
C GLU A 17 -20.19 -5.18 -12.11
N LEU A 18 -19.02 -5.10 -12.77
CA LEU A 18 -17.72 -5.15 -12.09
C LEU A 18 -17.53 -3.97 -11.12
N LEU A 19 -17.97 -2.77 -11.48
CA LEU A 19 -17.93 -1.60 -10.61
C LEU A 19 -18.82 -1.78 -9.37
N SER A 20 -19.99 -2.40 -9.54
CA SER A 20 -20.89 -2.74 -8.44
C SER A 20 -20.26 -3.74 -7.47
N LEU A 21 -19.72 -4.84 -8.00
CA LEU A 21 -19.02 -5.85 -7.21
C LEU A 21 -17.83 -5.25 -6.45
N LEU A 22 -17.06 -4.37 -7.09
CA LEU A 22 -15.91 -3.73 -6.47
C LEU A 22 -16.33 -2.77 -5.34
N LYS A 23 -17.47 -2.07 -5.49
CA LYS A 23 -18.05 -1.24 -4.42
C LYS A 23 -18.48 -2.08 -3.22
N VAL A 24 -19.17 -3.20 -3.44
CA VAL A 24 -19.59 -4.13 -2.37
C VAL A 24 -18.38 -4.63 -1.60
N ILE A 25 -17.38 -5.18 -2.29
CA ILE A 25 -16.15 -5.67 -1.66
C ILE A 25 -15.43 -4.56 -0.87
N SER A 26 -15.41 -3.32 -1.39
CA SER A 26 -14.81 -2.19 -0.66
C SER A 26 -15.56 -1.83 0.62
N GLY A 27 -16.90 -1.97 0.61
CA GLY A 27 -17.75 -1.79 1.78
C GLY A 27 -17.46 -2.84 2.84
N ASP A 28 -17.47 -4.11 2.45
CA ASP A 28 -17.20 -5.24 3.34
C ASP A 28 -15.80 -5.14 3.96
N LEU A 29 -14.79 -4.78 3.16
CA LEU A 29 -13.42 -4.61 3.66
C LEU A 29 -13.31 -3.44 4.65
N THR A 30 -14.12 -2.39 4.48
CA THR A 30 -14.22 -1.28 5.44
C THR A 30 -14.87 -1.75 6.75
N GLU A 31 -15.89 -2.60 6.67
CA GLU A 31 -16.56 -3.17 7.84
C GLU A 31 -15.66 -4.13 8.62
N VAL A 32 -14.92 -4.98 7.92
CA VAL A 32 -13.89 -5.85 8.51
C VAL A 32 -12.77 -5.00 9.13
N SER A 33 -12.34 -3.91 8.50
CA SER A 33 -11.34 -3.00 9.06
C SER A 33 -11.83 -2.31 10.34
N LYS A 34 -13.08 -1.85 10.39
CA LYS A 34 -13.68 -1.31 11.61
C LYS A 34 -13.75 -2.36 12.72
N SER A 35 -14.17 -3.57 12.39
CA SER A 35 -14.23 -4.69 13.32
C SER A 35 -12.84 -5.05 13.89
N LEU A 36 -11.79 -5.02 13.05
CA LEU A 36 -10.40 -5.19 13.49
C LEU A 36 -9.93 -4.07 14.43
N LYS A 37 -10.33 -2.83 14.16
CA LYS A 37 -10.02 -1.68 15.05
C LYS A 37 -10.74 -1.77 16.38
N THR A 38 -11.95 -2.33 16.41
CA THR A 38 -12.69 -2.52 17.67
C THR A 38 -12.12 -3.65 18.53
N VAL A 39 -11.61 -4.74 17.92
CA VAL A 39 -10.92 -5.80 18.71
C VAL A 39 -9.53 -5.39 19.19
N THR A 40 -8.88 -4.42 18.52
CA THR A 40 -7.63 -3.82 18.99
C THR A 40 -7.84 -2.60 19.90
N GLY A 41 -9.09 -2.20 20.14
CA GLY A 41 -9.45 -0.99 20.87
C GLY A 41 -10.36 -1.23 22.06
N THR A 42 -9.80 -1.74 23.16
CA THR A 42 -10.40 -1.57 24.49
C THR A 42 -9.38 -0.94 25.46
N ALA A 43 -9.78 0.23 26.01
CA ALA A 43 -9.31 0.96 27.21
C ALA A 43 -8.27 2.14 27.08
N ALA A 44 -8.81 3.38 27.01
CA ALA A 44 -8.64 4.62 27.82
C ALA A 44 -7.27 5.07 28.46
N PRO A 45 -7.19 6.29 29.06
CA PRO A 45 -6.77 7.64 28.59
C PRO A 45 -5.26 7.97 28.87
N PRO A 46 -4.71 9.20 28.67
CA PRO A 46 -3.32 9.43 28.26
C PRO A 46 -2.32 9.27 29.40
N VAL A 47 -1.65 8.13 29.46
CA VAL A 47 -0.40 7.98 30.21
C VAL A 47 0.59 7.22 29.35
N THR A 48 1.61 7.94 28.89
CA THR A 48 2.99 7.46 28.87
C THR A 48 3.19 6.02 28.36
N SER A 49 2.94 5.76 27.07
CA SER A 49 3.60 4.64 26.38
C SER A 49 4.93 5.12 25.81
N VAL A 50 5.81 5.52 26.73
CA VAL A 50 7.24 5.52 26.44
C VAL A 50 7.67 4.07 26.64
N VAL A 51 8.29 3.52 25.60
CA VAL A 51 9.18 2.34 25.56
C VAL A 51 8.59 0.93 25.70
N THR A 52 8.25 0.35 24.55
CA THR A 52 9.09 -0.75 24.03
C THR A 52 9.67 -0.31 22.70
N SER A 53 10.76 0.45 22.83
CA SER A 53 11.77 0.61 21.79
C SER A 53 12.36 -0.75 21.49
N GLU A 54 11.77 -1.46 20.54
CA GLU A 54 12.58 -2.27 19.65
C GLU A 54 12.49 -1.63 18.29
N LYS A 55 13.67 -1.37 17.76
CA LYS A 55 14.02 -0.67 16.53
C LYS A 55 13.46 -1.42 15.31
N ASN A 56 12.14 -1.52 15.23
CA ASN A 56 11.40 -2.19 14.18
C ASN A 56 10.53 -1.12 13.52
N ARG A 57 11.03 -0.49 12.46
CA ARG A 57 10.22 0.40 11.63
C ARG A 57 9.02 -0.39 11.10
N ASP A 58 7.84 -0.20 11.65
CA ASP A 58 6.66 -0.86 11.09
C ASP A 58 6.34 -0.34 9.68
N ILE A 59 5.66 -1.18 8.90
CA ILE A 59 5.18 -0.84 7.55
C ILE A 59 4.41 0.50 7.56
N ASN A 60 3.73 0.79 8.67
CA ASN A 60 2.99 2.03 8.87
C ASN A 60 3.91 3.25 9.00
N ALA A 61 5.02 3.13 9.75
CA ALA A 61 6.01 4.20 9.90
C ALA A 61 6.72 4.50 8.57
N VAL A 62 7.07 3.44 7.82
CA VAL A 62 7.63 3.56 6.47
C VAL A 62 6.59 4.21 5.54
N LYS A 63 5.33 3.76 5.57
CA LYS A 63 4.23 4.39 4.82
C LYS A 63 4.00 5.85 5.19
N GLN A 64 4.17 6.24 6.45
CA GLN A 64 3.99 7.62 6.92
C GLN A 64 5.14 8.53 6.49
N ALA A 65 6.34 7.98 6.28
CA ALA A 65 7.45 8.69 5.66
C ALA A 65 7.22 8.95 4.15
N PHE A 66 6.35 8.15 3.51
CA PHE A 66 5.89 8.41 2.16
C PHE A 66 4.60 9.26 2.18
N SER A 67 4.47 10.19 1.24
CA SER A 67 3.18 10.85 1.03
C SER A 67 2.11 9.82 0.65
N SER A 68 0.87 10.00 1.11
CA SER A 68 -0.23 9.06 0.86
C SER A 68 -0.46 8.78 -0.63
N GLU A 69 -0.16 9.75 -1.49
CA GLU A 69 -0.17 9.60 -2.95
C GLU A 69 0.83 8.56 -3.45
N LEU A 70 2.09 8.63 -2.98
CA LEU A 70 3.16 7.69 -3.31
C LEU A 70 2.86 6.30 -2.72
N ALA A 71 2.41 6.26 -1.47
CA ALA A 71 2.03 5.02 -0.81
C ALA A 71 0.86 4.31 -1.53
N GLY A 72 -0.08 5.07 -2.13
CA GLY A 72 -1.14 4.51 -2.96
C GLY A 72 -0.64 3.90 -4.28
N MET A 73 0.60 4.19 -4.69
CA MET A 73 1.26 3.63 -5.88
C MET A 73 2.13 2.40 -5.58
N LEU A 74 2.37 2.15 -4.30
CA LEU A 74 3.31 1.17 -3.80
C LEU A 74 2.58 0.11 -2.98
N LEU A 75 2.94 -1.15 -3.17
CA LEU A 75 2.55 -2.24 -2.30
C LEU A 75 3.65 -2.44 -1.27
N PHE A 76 3.30 -2.43 0.01
CA PHE A 76 4.25 -2.65 1.09
C PHE A 76 3.99 -4.02 1.70
N GLU A 77 5.02 -4.85 1.74
CA GLU A 77 5.00 -6.23 2.19
C GLU A 77 6.07 -6.39 3.28
N ASP A 78 5.70 -6.94 4.43
CA ASP A 78 6.66 -7.17 5.52
C ASP A 78 7.37 -8.49 5.31
N GLY A 79 8.65 -8.43 4.95
CA GLY A 79 9.56 -9.58 4.87
C GLY A 79 10.21 -9.95 6.20
N GLY A 80 9.73 -9.41 7.32
CA GLY A 80 10.23 -9.63 8.67
C GLY A 80 11.44 -8.74 8.99
N LYS A 81 12.57 -8.96 8.29
CA LYS A 81 13.80 -8.15 8.48
C LYS A 81 13.83 -6.89 7.62
N PHE A 82 13.14 -6.92 6.49
CA PHE A 82 13.08 -5.85 5.51
C PHE A 82 11.64 -5.69 5.01
N ILE A 83 11.24 -4.45 4.75
CA ILE A 83 9.96 -4.11 4.16
C ILE A 83 10.18 -4.03 2.65
N ILE A 84 9.53 -4.92 1.92
CA ILE A 84 9.55 -4.94 0.46
C ILE A 84 8.47 -3.98 -0.04
N VAL A 85 8.85 -3.06 -0.90
CA VAL A 85 8.00 -2.02 -1.47
C VAL A 85 7.98 -2.19 -2.98
N LYS A 86 6.90 -2.77 -3.50
CA LYS A 86 6.72 -3.07 -4.92
C LYS A 86 5.90 -1.97 -5.61
N PRO A 87 6.34 -1.40 -6.74
CA PRO A 87 5.53 -0.50 -7.53
C PRO A 87 4.34 -1.26 -8.12
N ARG A 88 3.12 -0.77 -7.86
CA ARG A 88 1.90 -1.34 -8.44
C ARG A 88 1.56 -0.73 -9.81
N ARG A 89 2.14 0.44 -10.09
CA ARG A 89 2.02 1.16 -11.37
C ARG A 89 3.33 1.84 -11.71
N PHE A 90 3.44 2.36 -12.93
CA PHE A 90 4.58 3.19 -13.31
C PHE A 90 4.58 4.48 -12.48
N LEU A 91 5.67 4.69 -11.74
CA LEU A 91 5.83 5.84 -10.86
C LEU A 91 6.23 7.11 -11.64
N GLY A 92 6.94 6.94 -12.76
CA GLY A 92 7.58 8.07 -13.47
C GLY A 92 8.86 8.53 -12.79
N SER A 93 9.64 9.35 -13.50
CA SER A 93 10.97 9.79 -13.09
C SER A 93 10.95 10.59 -11.78
N ASP A 94 10.00 11.52 -11.64
CA ASP A 94 9.85 12.39 -10.47
C ASP A 94 9.48 11.61 -9.19
N ASN A 95 8.44 10.78 -9.26
CA ASN A 95 8.02 10.01 -8.09
C ASN A 95 9.04 8.95 -7.73
N PHE A 96 9.69 8.33 -8.73
CA PHE A 96 10.80 7.41 -8.49
C PHE A 96 11.93 8.10 -7.73
N ALA A 97 12.36 9.30 -8.14
CA ALA A 97 13.41 10.05 -7.47
C ALA A 97 13.04 10.42 -6.02
N LYS A 98 11.79 10.84 -5.77
CA LYS A 98 11.28 11.11 -4.42
C LYS A 98 11.29 9.85 -3.56
N ILE A 99 10.75 8.75 -4.07
CA ILE A 99 10.67 7.47 -3.35
C ILE A 99 12.09 6.96 -3.07
N ALA A 100 12.97 6.96 -4.06
CA ALA A 100 14.36 6.54 -3.90
C ALA A 100 15.10 7.39 -2.85
N SER A 101 14.83 8.69 -2.80
CA SER A 101 15.42 9.58 -1.79
C SER A 101 14.95 9.23 -0.37
N ILE A 102 13.65 9.00 -0.18
CA ILE A 102 13.07 8.61 1.12
C ILE A 102 13.55 7.21 1.52
N VAL A 103 13.53 6.24 0.59
CA VAL A 103 14.04 4.89 0.83
C VAL A 103 15.50 4.94 1.26
N ARG A 104 16.33 5.76 0.61
CA ARG A 104 17.75 5.91 0.95
C ARG A 104 17.98 6.61 2.29
N ASP A 105 17.16 7.60 2.64
CA ASP A 105 17.16 8.25 3.96
C ASP A 105 16.80 7.24 5.07
N LEU A 106 15.87 6.34 4.76
CA LEU A 106 15.54 5.19 5.58
C LEU A 106 16.60 4.06 5.48
N GLY A 107 17.74 4.24 4.81
CA GLY A 107 18.78 3.21 4.68
C GLY A 107 18.34 1.97 3.87
N GLY A 108 17.27 2.11 3.10
CA GLY A 108 16.82 1.12 2.14
C GLY A 108 17.54 1.20 0.81
N GLU A 109 17.35 0.15 0.01
CA GLU A 109 17.98 -0.01 -1.30
C GLU A 109 16.92 -0.28 -2.36
N TYR A 110 17.18 0.21 -3.56
CA TYR A 110 16.40 -0.13 -4.73
C TYR A 110 16.99 -1.35 -5.44
N VAL A 111 16.16 -2.37 -5.66
CA VAL A 111 16.52 -3.59 -6.39
C VAL A 111 15.89 -3.55 -7.78
N SER A 112 16.72 -3.33 -8.80
CA SER A 112 16.31 -3.35 -10.20
C SER A 112 16.19 -4.77 -10.73
N ALA A 113 15.01 -5.39 -10.59
CA ALA A 113 14.72 -6.72 -11.12
C ALA A 113 13.84 -6.67 -12.39
N GLY A 114 13.93 -5.59 -13.16
CA GLY A 114 13.13 -5.38 -14.37
C GLY A 114 11.63 -5.33 -14.05
N ARG A 115 10.89 -6.38 -14.43
CA ARG A 115 9.46 -6.52 -14.12
C ARG A 115 9.16 -6.69 -12.62
N ASN A 116 10.14 -7.12 -11.84
CA ASN A 116 9.99 -7.32 -10.39
C ASN A 116 10.73 -6.24 -9.58
N SER A 117 11.01 -5.08 -10.19
CA SER A 117 11.73 -4.01 -9.49
C SER A 117 11.01 -3.62 -8.21
N HIS A 118 11.75 -3.53 -7.11
CA HIS A 118 11.20 -3.27 -5.78
C HIS A 118 12.20 -2.49 -4.94
N PHE A 119 11.72 -1.79 -3.92
CA PHE A 119 12.56 -1.16 -2.91
C PHE A 119 12.53 -2.01 -1.65
N ASN A 120 13.67 -2.16 -0.98
CA ASN A 120 13.76 -2.84 0.30
C ASN A 120 14.16 -1.83 1.35
N VAL A 121 13.32 -1.64 2.35
CA VAL A 121 13.60 -0.75 3.48
C VAL A 121 13.91 -1.61 4.71
N PRO A 122 15.11 -1.54 5.30
CA PRO A 122 15.43 -2.30 6.49
C PRO A 122 14.60 -1.80 7.67
N LYS A 123 14.04 -2.77 8.41
CA LYS A 123 13.23 -2.52 9.60
C LYS A 123 14.09 -1.99 10.76
N VAL A 124 15.36 -2.36 10.75
CA VAL A 124 16.35 -2.05 11.79
C VAL A 124 17.39 -1.10 11.20
N VAL A 125 17.44 0.14 11.68
CA VAL A 125 18.66 0.96 11.51
C VAL A 125 19.69 0.32 12.43
N GLY A 126 20.84 -0.11 11.94
CA GLY A 126 21.96 -0.48 12.83
C GLY A 126 22.32 0.69 13.72
#